data_AF-F9CY05-F1
#
_entry.id   AF-F9CY05-F1
#
_cell.length_a   1.000
_cell.length_b   1.000
_cell.length_c   1.000
_cell.angle_alpha   90.00
_cell.angle_beta   90.00
_cell.angle_gamma   90.00
#
_symmetry.space_group_name_H-M   'P 1'
#
loop_
_entity.id
_entity.type
_entity.pdbx_description
1 polymer ?
#
loop_
_entity_poly.entity_id
_entity_poly.type
_entity_poly.pdbx_seq_one_letter_code
_entity_poly.pdbx_strand_id
1 'polypeptide(L)'
;MKGDHNNNKMERLNGEFRDREKVMRGIKKENSSIFDGYQIYHNYVRPHSSLDGKTPAEVCGIEIQGDNKWKTLIQNAKMKN
;
A
#
# COMPACT_ATOMS: atom_id res chain seq x y z
N MET A 1 -8.71 -11.17 30.95
CA MET A 1 -8.79 -10.29 29.77
C MET A 1 -8.44 -11.14 28.55
N LYS A 2 -9.41 -11.45 27.68
CA LYS A 2 -9.18 -12.21 26.44
C LYS A 2 -8.34 -11.32 25.53
N GLY A 3 -7.12 -11.71 25.23
CA GLY A 3 -6.24 -10.97 24.33
C GLY A 3 -6.91 -10.79 22.97
N ASP A 4 -6.90 -9.55 22.46
CA ASP A 4 -7.25 -9.23 21.08
C ASP A 4 -6.22 -9.85 20.11
N HIS A 5 -6.21 -11.18 19.99
CA HIS A 5 -5.43 -11.91 19.01
C HIS A 5 -6.21 -12.02 17.70
N ASN A 6 -6.68 -10.89 17.18
CA ASN A 6 -7.38 -10.85 15.90
C ASN A 6 -6.39 -10.42 14.81
N ASN A 7 -5.75 -11.40 14.15
CA ASN A 7 -4.80 -11.17 13.05
C ASN A 7 -5.50 -10.84 11.71
N ASN A 8 -6.82 -10.70 11.72
CA ASN A 8 -7.67 -10.56 10.54
C ASN A 8 -7.21 -9.44 9.60
N LYS A 9 -6.62 -8.35 10.12
CA LYS A 9 -6.07 -7.24 9.31
C LYS A 9 -4.86 -7.69 8.49
N MET A 10 -3.94 -8.43 9.10
CA MET A 10 -2.77 -8.97 8.40
C MET A 10 -3.17 -10.09 7.45
N GLU A 11 -4.11 -10.95 7.82
CA GLU A 11 -4.63 -11.99 6.93
C GLU A 11 -5.27 -11.39 5.67
N ARG A 12 -6.06 -10.31 5.82
CA ARG A 12 -6.64 -9.57 4.70
C ARG A 12 -5.57 -8.99 3.79
N LEU A 13 -4.56 -8.33 4.36
CA LEU A 13 -3.44 -7.76 3.60
C LEU A 13 -2.67 -8.83 2.82
N ASN A 14 -2.34 -9.95 3.47
CA ASN A 14 -1.64 -11.07 2.86
C ASN A 14 -2.47 -11.71 1.73
N GLY A 15 -3.80 -11.79 1.90
CA GLY A 15 -4.71 -12.23 0.85
C GLY A 15 -4.67 -11.33 -0.38
N GLU A 16 -4.75 -9.99 -0.21
CA GLU A 16 -4.67 -9.04 -1.33
C GLU A 16 -3.34 -9.12 -2.08
N PHE A 17 -2.24 -9.27 -1.33
CA PHE A 17 -0.91 -9.42 -1.90
C PHE A 17 -0.80 -10.72 -2.71
N ARG A 18 -1.29 -11.83 -2.17
CA ARG A 18 -1.27 -13.15 -2.83
C ARG A 18 -2.13 -13.18 -4.09
N ASP A 19 -3.30 -12.53 -4.07
CA ASP A 19 -4.16 -12.43 -5.26
C ASP A 19 -3.47 -11.64 -6.39
N ARG A 20 -2.71 -10.59 -6.04
CA ARG A 20 -1.92 -9.83 -7.02
C ARG A 20 -0.72 -10.61 -7.53
N GLU A 21 0.03 -11.25 -6.64
CA GLU A 21 1.17 -12.09 -7.00
C GLU A 21 0.76 -13.21 -7.97
N LYS A 22 -0.32 -13.92 -7.64
CA LYS A 22 -0.82 -15.06 -8.43
C LYS A 22 -1.23 -14.68 -9.85
N VAL A 23 -1.87 -13.52 -10.03
CA VAL A 23 -2.42 -13.11 -11.33
C VAL A 23 -1.38 -12.39 -12.21
N MET A 24 -0.42 -11.70 -11.59
CA MET A 24 0.61 -10.95 -12.31
C MET A 24 1.58 -11.88 -13.03
N ARG A 25 1.75 -11.66 -14.35
CA ARG A 25 2.74 -12.37 -15.14
C ARG A 25 4.12 -11.72 -14.99
N GLY A 26 5.18 -12.53 -14.94
CA GLY A 26 6.56 -12.03 -14.93
C GLY A 26 7.18 -11.85 -13.55
N ILE A 27 6.47 -12.17 -12.47
CA ILE A 27 7.05 -12.30 -11.12
C ILE A 27 7.77 -13.65 -11.07
N LYS A 28 9.02 -13.68 -11.55
CA LYS A 28 9.88 -14.89 -11.53
C LYS A 28 11.03 -14.79 -10.52
N LYS A 29 11.15 -13.66 -9.82
CA LYS A 29 12.22 -13.35 -8.86
C LYS A 29 11.61 -12.71 -7.62
N GLU A 30 12.17 -13.03 -6.47
CA GLU A 30 11.71 -12.54 -5.16
C GLU A 30 11.90 -11.01 -5.02
N ASN A 31 13.00 -10.47 -5.56
CA ASN A 31 13.30 -9.02 -5.51
C ASN A 31 12.71 -8.25 -6.70
N SER A 32 11.47 -8.54 -7.08
CA SER A 32 10.80 -7.80 -8.16
C SER A 32 10.30 -6.45 -7.65
N SER A 33 10.62 -5.37 -8.37
CA SER A 33 10.15 -4.00 -8.07
C SER A 33 8.61 -3.86 -8.09
N ILE A 34 7.91 -4.87 -8.59
CA ILE A 34 6.45 -4.98 -8.55
C ILE A 34 5.94 -5.02 -7.10
N PHE A 35 6.64 -5.70 -6.20
CA PHE A 35 6.22 -5.82 -4.81
C PHE A 35 6.32 -4.47 -4.08
N ASP A 36 7.44 -3.78 -4.25
CA ASP A 36 7.64 -2.43 -3.71
C ASP A 36 6.61 -1.45 -4.28
N GLY A 37 6.37 -1.52 -5.60
CA GLY A 37 5.35 -0.71 -6.26
C GLY A 37 3.95 -0.96 -5.71
N TYR A 38 3.61 -2.22 -5.40
CA TYR A 38 2.33 -2.57 -4.80
C TYR A 38 2.21 -2.05 -3.36
N GLN A 39 3.26 -2.11 -2.55
CA GLN A 39 3.27 -1.53 -1.21
C GLN A 39 3.03 -0.02 -1.25
N ILE A 40 3.70 0.68 -2.17
CA ILE A 40 3.48 2.13 -2.38
C ILE A 40 2.04 2.41 -2.78
N TYR A 41 1.51 1.64 -3.74
CA TYR A 41 0.12 1.78 -4.17
C TYR A 41 -0.88 1.56 -3.02
N HIS A 42 -0.69 0.51 -2.24
CA HIS A 42 -1.53 0.19 -1.09
C HIS A 42 -1.48 1.31 -0.04
N ASN A 43 -0.30 1.81 0.29
CA ASN A 43 -0.15 2.75 1.40
C ASN A 43 -0.56 4.18 1.05
N TYR A 44 -0.34 4.62 -0.20
CA TYR A 44 -0.43 6.03 -0.56
C TYR A 44 -1.50 6.36 -1.60
N VAL A 45 -2.01 5.38 -2.35
CA VAL A 45 -2.90 5.64 -3.50
C VAL A 45 -4.26 4.99 -3.34
N ARG A 46 -4.32 3.74 -2.89
CA ARG A 46 -5.58 2.98 -2.80
C ARG A 46 -6.38 3.39 -1.56
N PRO A 47 -7.63 3.86 -1.70
CA PRO A 47 -8.52 4.11 -0.57
C PRO A 47 -9.02 2.79 0.05
N HIS A 48 -9.14 2.74 1.38
CA HIS A 48 -9.65 1.57 2.10
C HIS A 48 -10.98 1.88 2.75
N SER A 49 -12.00 1.07 2.47
CA SER A 49 -13.32 1.21 3.10
C SER A 49 -13.27 1.07 4.62
N SER A 50 -12.35 0.26 5.15
CA SER A 50 -12.13 0.11 6.60
C SER A 50 -11.49 1.34 7.26
N LEU A 51 -11.00 2.30 6.47
CA LEU A 51 -10.37 3.53 6.91
C LEU A 51 -11.19 4.76 6.47
N ASP A 52 -12.51 4.62 6.33
CA ASP A 52 -13.40 5.70 5.84
C ASP A 52 -12.99 6.24 4.46
N GLY A 53 -12.48 5.36 3.59
CA GLY A 53 -12.01 5.74 2.26
C GLY A 53 -10.65 6.43 2.25
N LYS A 54 -9.97 6.54 3.40
CA LYS A 54 -8.60 7.04 3.50
C LYS A 54 -7.58 5.96 3.17
N THR A 55 -6.40 6.40 2.78
CA THR A 55 -5.21 5.56 2.60
C THR A 55 -4.51 5.38 3.97
N PRO A 56 -3.75 4.28 4.15
CA PRO A 56 -2.95 4.09 5.36
C PRO A 56 -2.01 5.26 5.66
N ALA A 57 -1.42 5.87 4.64
CA ALA A 57 -0.57 7.05 4.78
C ALA A 57 -1.34 8.26 5.33
N GLU A 58 -2.56 8.53 4.82
CA GLU A 58 -3.41 9.62 5.32
C GLU A 58 -3.82 9.40 6.78
N VAL A 59 -4.11 8.16 7.19
CA VAL A 59 -4.39 7.83 8.59
C VAL A 59 -3.16 8.05 9.48
N CYS A 60 -1.97 7.81 8.96
CA CYS A 60 -0.71 8.12 9.64
C CYS A 60 -0.33 9.62 9.61
N GLY A 61 -1.16 10.49 9.02
CA GLY A 61 -0.89 11.93 8.90
C GLY A 61 0.08 12.31 7.77
N ILE A 62 0.41 11.37 6.87
CA ILE A 62 1.20 11.65 5.67
C ILE A 62 0.23 12.01 4.55
N GLU A 63 0.01 13.31 4.36
CA GLU A 63 -0.87 13.81 3.33
C GLU A 63 -0.12 14.03 2.00
N ILE A 64 -0.70 13.52 0.92
CA ILE A 64 -0.21 13.78 -0.44
C ILE A 64 -1.09 14.88 -1.04
N GLN A 65 -0.62 16.12 -0.92
CA GLN A 65 -1.35 17.31 -1.35
C GLN A 65 -1.20 17.58 -2.86
N GLY A 66 -1.71 16.67 -3.70
CA GLY A 66 -1.80 16.93 -5.14
C GLY A 66 -2.86 16.11 -5.84
N ASP A 67 -3.44 16.66 -6.90
CA ASP A 67 -4.51 16.02 -7.68
C ASP A 67 -4.09 14.66 -8.24
N ASN A 68 -2.80 14.51 -8.57
CA ASN A 68 -2.23 13.24 -9.02
C ASN A 68 -1.27 12.68 -7.96
N LYS A 69 -1.80 11.77 -7.13
CA LYS A 69 -1.06 11.11 -6.03
C LYS A 69 0.27 10.51 -6.49
N TRP A 70 0.32 9.87 -7.67
CA TRP A 70 1.56 9.28 -8.21
C TRP A 70 2.61 10.31 -8.58
N LYS A 71 2.19 11.39 -9.25
CA LYS A 71 3.10 12.48 -9.63
C LYS A 71 3.71 13.13 -8.40
N THR A 72 2.89 13.44 -7.40
CA THR A 72 3.34 14.07 -6.16
C THR A 72 4.29 13.16 -5.39
N LEU A 73 4.03 11.85 -5.31
CA LEU A 73 4.95 10.88 -4.70
C LEU A 73 6.33 10.89 -5.37
N ILE A 74 6.37 10.88 -6.71
CA ILE A 74 7.62 10.89 -7.47
C ILE A 74 8.37 12.21 -7.27
N GLN A 75 7.65 13.34 -7.26
CA GLN A 75 8.24 14.65 -6.99
C GLN A 75 8.82 14.73 -5.59
N ASN A 76 8.07 14.28 -4.57
CA ASN A 76 8.54 14.24 -3.18
C ASN A 76 9.77 13.32 -3.01
N ALA A 77 9.80 12.18 -3.71
CA ALA A 77 10.97 11.29 -3.70
C ALA A 77 12.20 11.94 -4.35
N LYS A 78 11.99 12.73 -5.42
CA LYS A 78 13.05 13.49 -6.11
C LYS A 78 13.56 14.67 -5.27
N MET A 79 12.74 15.23 -4.38
CA MET A 79 13.11 16.38 -3.53
C MET A 79 14.12 16.06 -2.42
N LYS A 80 14.67 14.84 -2.38
CA LYS A 80 15.86 14.54 -1.57
C LYS A 80 17.10 15.22 -2.16
N ASN A 81 17.58 16.25 -1.47
CA ASN A 81 18.98 16.67 -1.46
C ASN A 81 19.84 15.57 -0.82
#